data_AF-A0A7V9LIK5-F1
#
_entry.id   AF-A0A7V9LIK5-F1
#
_cell.length_a   1.000
_cell.length_b   1.000
_cell.length_c   1.000
_cell.angle_alpha   90.00
_cell.angle_beta   90.00
_cell.angle_gamma   90.00
#
_symmetry.space_group_name_H-M   'P 1'
#
loop_
_entity.id
_entity.type
_entity.pdbx_description
1 polymer ?
#
loop_
_entity_poly.entity_id
_entity_poly.type
_entity_poly.pdbx_seq_one_letter_code
_entity_poly.pdbx_strand_id
1 'polypeptide(L)' 'MTIDAQANLRTLRDVLRYAVTRFNESDLAFGHGQSDAFEEAAFIVMRT' A
#
# COMPACT_ATOMS: atom_id res chain seq x y z
N MET A 1 3.38 -13.34 -14.32
CA MET A 1 3.36 -14.00 -13.00
C MET A 1 2.27 -13.33 -12.19
N THR A 2 1.08 -13.92 -12.12
CA THR A 2 -0.05 -13.34 -11.38
C THR A 2 0.18 -13.63 -9.91
N ILE A 3 0.39 -12.59 -9.10
CA ILE A 3 0.57 -12.75 -7.67
C ILE A 3 -0.80 -13.11 -7.11
N ASP A 4 -0.96 -14.32 -6.58
CA ASP A 4 -2.19 -14.70 -5.88
C ASP A 4 -2.26 -13.87 -4.59
N ALA A 5 -3.11 -12.84 -4.62
CA ALA A 5 -3.28 -11.91 -3.51
C ALA A 5 -3.79 -12.64 -2.26
N GLN A 6 -4.64 -13.67 -2.43
CA GLN A 6 -5.21 -14.42 -1.32
C GLN A 6 -4.17 -15.35 -0.68
N ALA A 7 -3.23 -15.88 -1.47
CA ALA A 7 -2.12 -16.67 -0.95
C ALA A 7 -1.04 -15.82 -0.25
N ASN A 8 -0.78 -14.60 -0.74
CA ASN A 8 0.39 -13.79 -0.36
C ASN A 8 0.09 -12.60 0.58
N LEU A 9 -1.16 -12.15 0.71
CA LEU A 9 -1.54 -11.04 1.60
C LEU A 9 -2.23 -11.54 2.87
N ARG A 10 -1.48 -12.28 3.70
CA ARG A 10 -2.03 -12.95 4.89
C ARG A 10 -2.06 -12.08 6.13
N THR A 11 -1.20 -11.09 6.20
CA THR A 11 -1.11 -10.18 7.34
C THR A 11 -1.33 -8.74 6.91
N LEU A 12 -1.70 -7.88 7.88
CA LEU A 12 -1.78 -6.44 7.67
C LEU A 12 -0.46 -5.87 7.12
N ARG A 13 0.68 -6.42 7.56
CA ARG A 13 2.01 -6.04 7.08
C ARG A 13 2.21 -6.41 5.61
N ASP A 14 1.69 -7.54 5.15
CA ASP A 14 1.80 -7.96 3.75
C ASP A 14 0.95 -7.08 2.85
N VAL A 15 -0.27 -6.73 3.29
CA VAL A 15 -1.13 -5.75 2.61
C VAL A 15 -0.44 -4.39 2.53
N LEU A 16 0.13 -3.91 3.63
CA LEU A 16 0.83 -2.63 3.66
C LEU A 16 2.06 -2.62 2.75
N ARG A 17 2.89 -3.67 2.79
CA ARG A 17 4.06 -3.81 1.92
C ARG A 17 3.65 -3.80 0.44
N TYR A 18 2.61 -4.55 0.10
CA TYR A 18 2.08 -4.59 -1.27
C TYR A 18 1.57 -3.21 -1.72
N ALA A 19 0.79 -2.53 -0.89
CA ALA A 19 0.27 -1.20 -1.19
C ALA A 19 1.40 -0.18 -1.43
N VAL A 20 2.43 -0.17 -0.58
CA VAL A 20 3.59 0.72 -0.73
C VAL A 20 4.38 0.42 -2.00
N THR A 21 4.59 -0.86 -2.33
CA THR A 21 5.24 -1.24 -3.60
C THR A 21 4.45 -0.72 -4.79
N ARG A 22 3.13 -0.92 -4.80
CA ARG A 22 2.27 -0.43 -5.89
C ARG A 22 2.24 1.09 -5.96
N PHE A 23 2.33 1.78 -4.83
CA PHE A 23 2.36 3.23 -4.79
C PHE A 23 3.67 3.80 -5.32
N ASN A 24 4.80 3.18 -5.00
CA ASN A 24 6.11 3.57 -5.53
C ASN A 24 6.27 3.24 -7.02
N GLU A 25 5.63 2.17 -7.51
CA GLU A 25 5.61 1.81 -8.93
C GLU A 25 4.67 2.70 -9.77
N SER A 26 3.75 3.41 -9.12
CA SER A 26 2.77 4.25 -9.79
C SER A 26 3.15 5.71 -9.62
N ASP A 27 2.95 6.53 -10.65
CA ASP A 27 3.25 7.97 -10.58
C ASP A 27 2.10 8.71 -9.86
N LEU A 28 1.94 8.43 -8.57
CA LEU A 28 0.86 8.95 -7.72
C LEU A 28 1.27 10.26 -7.06
N ALA A 29 0.35 11.22 -7.05
CA ALA A 29 0.47 12.40 -6.21
C ALA A 29 -0.09 12.09 -4.81
N PHE A 30 0.76 12.10 -3.78
CA PHE A 30 0.35 11.95 -2.38
C PHE A 30 -0.23 13.28 -1.87
N GLY A 31 -1.55 13.40 -1.98
CA GLY A 31 -2.25 14.69 -2.00
C GLY A 31 -2.92 15.12 -0.70
N HIS A 32 -2.39 14.86 0.49
CA HIS A 32 -3.05 15.27 1.76
C HIS A 32 -2.10 15.61 2.93
N GLY A 33 -0.86 16.02 2.66
CA GLY A 33 0.13 16.33 3.71
C GLY A 33 0.88 15.12 4.26
N GLN A 34 0.68 13.95 3.64
CA GLN A 34 1.51 12.78 3.81
C GLN A 34 2.70 12.86 2.85
N SER A 35 3.89 12.58 3.36
CA SER A 35 5.16 12.85 2.67
C SER A 35 5.69 11.66 1.87
N ASP A 36 5.14 10.47 2.12
CA ASP A 36 5.63 9.22 1.55
C ASP A 36 4.49 8.22 1.26
N ALA A 37 4.73 7.35 0.29
CA ALA A 37 3.85 6.24 -0.10
C ALA A 37 3.46 5.36 1.10
N PHE A 38 4.36 5.22 2.09
CA PHE A 38 4.09 4.48 3.32
C PHE A 38 2.93 5.08 4.12
N GLU A 39 2.95 6.38 4.35
CA GLU A 39 1.96 7.02 5.22
C GLU A 39 0.58 7.01 4.55
N GLU A 40 0.51 7.25 3.25
CA GLU A 40 -0.73 7.17 2.47
C GLU A 40 -1.29 5.73 2.46
N ALA A 41 -0.44 4.72 2.27
CA ALA A 41 -0.85 3.32 2.29
C ALA A 41 -1.33 2.90 3.69
N ALA A 42 -0.62 3.30 4.75
CA ALA A 42 -1.01 3.03 6.12
C ALA A 42 -2.36 3.68 6.46
N PHE A 43 -2.55 4.92 6.03
CA PHE A 43 -3.82 5.62 6.17
C PHE A 43 -4.96 4.85 5.51
N ILE A 44 -4.87 4.51 4.22
CA ILE A 44 -5.94 3.78 3.52
C ILE A 44 -6.25 2.43 4.18
N VAL A 45 -5.20 1.70 4.61
CA VAL A 45 -5.34 0.37 5.20
C VAL A 45 -5.91 0.41 6.62
N MET A 46 -5.62 1.46 7.40
CA MET A 46 -6.04 1.57 8.80
C MET A 46 -7.24 2.51 9.02
N ARG A 47 -7.72 3.20 7.97
CA ARG A 47 -8.86 4.11 8.05
C ARG A 47 -10.17 3.32 8.18
N THR A 48 -10.85 3.53 9.31
CA THR A 48 -12.24 3.09 9.57
C THR A 48 -13.25 4.06 9.01
#